data_AF-A0A6G3XS37-F1
#
_entry.id   AF-A0A6G3XS37-F1
#
_cell.length_a   1.000
_cell.length_b   1.000
_cell.length_c   1.000
_cell.angle_alpha   90.00
_cell.angle_beta   90.00
_cell.angle_gamma   90.00
#
_symmetry.space_group_name_H-M   'P 1'
#
loop_
_entity.id
_entity.type
_entity.pdbx_description
1 polymer ?
#
loop_
_entity_poly.entity_id
_entity_poly.type
_entity_poly.pdbx_seq_one_letter_code
_entity_poly.pdbx_strand_id
1 'polypeptide(L)'
;LANVSHETGGLFYIKEVNEANYPHYCDTTQSYGCPAGQAAYYGRGPIQLSWNFNYKAAGDALGINLLANPYLVEQDAAVAWKTGLWYWNTQNG
;
A
#
# COMPACT_ATOMS: atom_id res chain seq x y z
N LEU A 1 -0.77 9.71 -15.01
CA LEU A 1 0.22 10.63 -14.38
C LEU A 1 -0.43 11.70 -13.50
N ALA A 2 -1.60 12.25 -13.86
CA ALA A 2 -2.31 13.23 -13.01
C ALA A 2 -2.74 12.67 -11.63
N ASN A 3 -3.22 11.42 -11.55
CA ASN A 3 -3.65 10.82 -10.27
C ASN A 3 -2.49 10.56 -9.30
N VAL A 4 -1.32 10.16 -9.82
CA VAL A 4 -0.10 9.97 -9.02
C VAL A 4 0.35 11.28 -8.38
N SER A 5 0.20 12.42 -9.08
CA SER A 5 0.54 13.73 -8.54
C SER A 5 -0.44 14.20 -7.46
N HIS A 6 -1.71 13.81 -7.54
CA HIS A 6 -2.75 14.18 -6.56
C HIS A 6 -2.59 13.40 -5.25
N GLU A 7 -2.28 12.11 -5.31
CA GLU A 7 -2.19 11.25 -4.12
C GLU A 7 -0.86 11.37 -3.36
N THR A 8 0.22 11.84 -4.01
CA THR A 8 1.55 11.95 -3.38
C THR A 8 2.04 13.39 -3.17
N GLY A 9 1.22 14.39 -3.51
CA GLY A 9 1.67 15.79 -3.54
C GLY A 9 2.84 16.01 -4.48
N GLY A 10 2.82 15.38 -5.66
CA GLY A 10 3.91 15.47 -6.65
C GLY A 10 5.16 14.62 -6.31
N LEU A 11 4.97 13.39 -5.80
CA LEU A 11 6.03 12.48 -5.31
C LEU A 11 6.72 12.93 -4.01
N PHE A 12 6.18 13.91 -3.28
CA PHE A 12 6.79 14.40 -2.04
C PHE A 12 6.53 13.47 -0.85
N TYR A 13 5.37 12.81 -0.82
CA TYR A 13 5.00 11.90 0.27
C TYR A 13 5.09 10.43 -0.18
N ILE A 14 6.08 9.74 0.39
CA ILE A 14 6.31 8.29 0.19
C ILE A 14 5.40 7.45 1.11
N LYS A 15 4.99 8.05 2.24
CA LYS A 15 4.10 7.46 3.24
C LYS A 15 3.05 8.48 3.68
N GLU A 16 1.91 7.99 4.17
CA GLU A 16 0.88 8.81 4.82
C GLU A 16 1.48 9.64 5.97
N VAL A 17 1.17 10.95 6.01
CA VAL A 17 1.80 11.89 6.96
C VAL A 17 1.25 11.72 8.40
N ASN A 18 -0.01 11.35 8.53
CA ASN A 18 -0.66 11.26 9.83
C ASN A 18 -0.46 9.86 10.45
N GLU A 19 0.61 9.71 11.21
CA GLU A 19 0.94 8.43 11.87
C GLU A 19 -0.13 7.97 12.88
N ALA A 20 -0.98 8.88 13.39
CA ALA A 20 -2.08 8.52 14.28
C ALA A 20 -3.13 7.62 13.59
N ASN A 21 -3.23 7.69 12.26
CA ASN A 21 -4.20 6.88 11.51
C ASN A 21 -3.69 5.47 11.20
N TYR A 22 -2.39 5.21 11.34
CA TYR A 22 -1.78 3.97 10.88
C TYR A 22 -2.44 2.70 11.44
N PRO A 23 -2.87 2.64 12.73
CA PRO A 23 -3.55 1.47 13.27
C PRO A 23 -4.93 1.18 12.67
N HIS A 24 -5.54 2.14 11.96
CA HIS A 24 -6.87 1.97 11.36
C HIS A 24 -6.86 1.06 10.14
N TYR A 25 -5.72 0.92 9.46
CA TYR A 25 -5.60 0.18 8.20
C TYR A 25 -5.39 -1.33 8.38
N CYS A 26 -5.67 -1.85 9.57
CA CYS A 26 -5.69 -3.27 9.84
C CYS A 26 -7.13 -3.75 9.97
N ASP A 27 -7.64 -4.39 8.93
CA ASP A 27 -8.90 -5.12 9.01
C ASP A 27 -8.67 -6.47 9.72
N THR A 28 -9.07 -6.52 10.98
CA THR A 28 -8.96 -7.72 11.84
C THR A 28 -9.97 -8.81 11.49
N THR A 29 -10.95 -8.53 10.62
CA THR A 29 -11.91 -9.54 10.16
C THR A 29 -11.32 -10.46 9.09
N GLN A 30 -10.20 -10.06 8.48
CA GLN A 30 -9.47 -10.89 7.51
C GLN A 30 -8.83 -12.09 8.21
N SER A 31 -9.00 -13.30 7.64
CA SER A 31 -8.48 -14.55 8.23
C SER A 31 -6.95 -14.59 8.36
N TYR A 32 -6.24 -13.83 7.51
CA TYR A 32 -4.79 -13.69 7.55
C TYR A 32 -4.31 -12.55 8.46
N GLY A 33 -5.23 -11.75 9.02
CA GLY A 33 -4.93 -10.68 9.96
C GLY A 33 -3.91 -9.66 9.44
N CYS A 34 -3.02 -9.24 10.34
CA CYS A 34 -2.06 -8.15 10.14
C CYS A 34 -0.66 -8.58 10.59
N PRO A 35 -0.01 -9.53 9.90
CA PRO A 35 1.24 -10.16 10.34
C PRO A 35 2.43 -9.19 10.43
N ALA A 36 2.42 -8.09 9.67
CA ALA A 36 3.45 -7.05 9.75
C ALA A 36 3.23 -6.07 10.92
N GLY A 37 2.11 -6.20 11.65
CA GLY A 37 1.70 -5.31 12.73
C GLY A 37 0.44 -4.51 12.38
N GLN A 38 -0.33 -4.15 13.42
CA GLN A 38 -1.61 -3.44 13.25
C GLN A 38 -1.45 -2.06 12.58
N ALA A 39 -0.33 -1.37 12.83
CA ALA A 39 -0.03 -0.06 12.27
C ALA A 39 0.86 -0.14 11.01
N ALA A 40 0.96 -1.29 10.35
CA ALA A 40 1.91 -1.49 9.26
C ALA A 40 1.31 -1.28 7.85
N TYR A 41 0.00 -1.05 7.73
CA TYR A 41 -0.71 -1.03 6.43
C TYR A 41 -1.23 0.35 6.02
N TYR A 42 -0.58 1.40 6.50
CA TYR A 42 -0.83 2.78 6.09
C TYR A 42 -0.49 3.04 4.61
N GLY A 43 -0.93 4.17 4.09
CA GLY A 43 -0.74 4.54 2.69
C GLY A 43 0.72 4.67 2.30
N ARG A 44 1.15 3.94 1.25
CA ARG A 44 2.50 4.00 0.68
C ARG A 44 2.52 4.07 -0.84
N GLY A 45 3.58 4.68 -1.37
CA GLY A 45 3.89 4.66 -2.80
C GLY A 45 2.94 5.53 -3.64
N PRO A 46 2.97 5.39 -4.98
CA PRO A 46 2.35 6.33 -5.92
C PRO A 46 0.83 6.35 -5.91
N ILE A 47 0.20 5.35 -5.28
CA ILE A 47 -1.26 5.22 -5.14
C ILE A 47 -1.73 5.21 -3.68
N GLN A 48 -0.84 5.58 -2.74
CA GLN A 48 -1.09 5.50 -1.30
C GLN A 48 -1.74 4.17 -0.87
N LEU A 49 -1.15 3.03 -1.28
CA LEU A 49 -1.67 1.69 -1.02
C LEU A 49 -1.89 1.50 0.49
N SER A 50 -3.14 1.31 0.88
CA SER A 50 -3.58 1.24 2.27
C SER A 50 -4.41 -0.02 2.49
N TRP A 51 -4.51 -0.49 3.74
CA TRP A 51 -5.23 -1.69 4.19
C TRP A 51 -4.55 -3.04 3.93
N ASN A 52 -4.50 -3.89 4.96
CA ASN A 52 -3.92 -5.24 4.88
C ASN A 52 -4.45 -6.09 3.71
N PHE A 53 -5.74 -6.00 3.38
CA PHE A 53 -6.30 -6.74 2.25
C PHE A 53 -5.80 -6.27 0.88
N ASN A 54 -5.50 -4.98 0.71
CA ASN A 54 -4.93 -4.46 -0.53
C ASN A 54 -3.45 -4.85 -0.65
N TYR A 55 -2.69 -4.81 0.46
CA TYR A 55 -1.33 -5.33 0.47
C TYR A 55 -1.30 -6.83 0.14
N LYS A 56 -2.27 -7.61 0.62
CA LYS A 56 -2.42 -9.02 0.23
C LYS A 56 -2.72 -9.18 -1.26
N ALA A 57 -3.73 -8.47 -1.77
CA ALA A 57 -4.15 -8.59 -3.18
C ALA A 57 -3.06 -8.13 -4.17
N ALA A 58 -2.40 -7.00 -3.88
CA ALA A 58 -1.27 -6.52 -4.66
C ALA A 58 -0.11 -7.51 -4.61
N GLY A 59 0.18 -8.05 -3.42
CA GLY A 59 1.25 -9.01 -3.24
C GLY A 59 1.04 -10.31 -4.02
N ASP A 60 -0.17 -10.83 -4.01
CA ASP A 60 -0.55 -12.03 -4.77
C ASP A 60 -0.41 -11.81 -6.28
N ALA A 61 -0.87 -10.66 -6.78
CA ALA A 61 -0.80 -10.35 -8.21
C ALA A 61 0.63 -10.11 -8.71
N LEU A 62 1.49 -9.56 -7.85
CA LEU A 62 2.87 -9.22 -8.20
C LEU A 62 3.87 -10.34 -7.87
N GLY A 63 3.45 -11.39 -7.15
CA GLY A 63 4.33 -12.43 -6.65
C GLY A 63 5.31 -11.96 -5.57
N ILE A 64 4.92 -10.93 -4.80
CA ILE A 64 5.74 -10.28 -3.76
C ILE A 64 4.94 -10.31 -2.47
N ASN A 65 5.46 -10.85 -1.36
CA ASN A 65 4.70 -10.93 -0.11
C ASN A 65 4.61 -9.59 0.63
N LEU A 66 3.80 -8.68 0.09
CA LEU A 66 3.55 -7.34 0.63
C LEU A 66 2.72 -7.37 1.92
N LEU A 67 1.96 -8.44 2.18
CA LEU A 67 1.26 -8.61 3.46
C LEU A 67 2.25 -8.78 4.62
N ALA A 68 3.31 -9.59 4.42
CA ALA A 68 4.34 -9.82 5.43
C ALA A 68 5.38 -8.70 5.48
N ASN A 69 5.67 -8.05 4.34
CA ASN A 69 6.63 -6.96 4.26
C ASN A 69 6.06 -5.74 3.50
N PRO A 70 5.15 -4.97 4.12
CA PRO A 70 4.52 -3.80 3.49
C PRO A 70 5.50 -2.65 3.26
N TYR A 71 6.62 -2.62 3.99
CA TYR A 71 7.66 -1.58 3.89
C TYR A 71 8.40 -1.60 2.54
N LEU A 72 8.32 -2.69 1.77
CA LEU A 72 8.89 -2.74 0.43
C LEU A 72 8.31 -1.66 -0.50
N VAL A 73 7.04 -1.27 -0.29
CA VAL A 73 6.37 -0.26 -1.12
C VAL A 73 6.95 1.15 -0.91
N GLU A 74 7.58 1.43 0.25
CA GLU A 74 8.27 2.69 0.52
C GLU A 74 9.80 2.61 0.31
N GLN A 75 10.39 1.40 0.31
CA GLN A 75 11.84 1.19 0.21
C GLN A 75 12.32 0.89 -1.21
N ASP A 76 11.49 0.22 -2.03
CA ASP A 76 11.85 -0.20 -3.39
C ASP A 76 10.96 0.51 -4.42
N ALA A 77 11.59 1.37 -5.23
CA ALA A 77 10.89 2.14 -6.25
C ALA A 77 10.21 1.25 -7.31
N ALA A 78 10.80 0.11 -7.66
CA ALA A 78 10.18 -0.81 -8.62
C ALA A 78 8.96 -1.49 -8.02
N VAL A 79 8.99 -1.85 -6.73
CA VAL A 79 7.81 -2.36 -6.02
C VAL A 79 6.72 -1.29 -5.94
N ALA A 80 7.08 -0.05 -5.59
CA ALA A 80 6.15 1.07 -5.54
C ALA A 80 5.44 1.33 -6.88
N TRP A 81 6.18 1.32 -7.99
CA TRP A 81 5.57 1.48 -9.32
C TRP A 81 4.72 0.28 -9.73
N LYS A 82 5.14 -0.94 -9.39
CA LYS A 82 4.36 -2.15 -9.66
C LYS A 82 3.01 -2.14 -8.93
N THR A 83 2.97 -1.70 -7.66
CA THR A 83 1.70 -1.58 -6.93
C THR A 83 0.81 -0.51 -7.55
N GLY A 84 1.38 0.63 -7.96
CA GLY A 84 0.64 1.68 -8.66
C GLY A 84 0.02 1.22 -9.99
N LEU A 85 0.80 0.50 -10.80
CA LEU A 85 0.33 -0.08 -12.06
C LEU A 85 -0.69 -1.19 -11.82
N TRP A 86 -0.49 -2.05 -10.83
CA TRP A 86 -1.45 -3.09 -10.46
C TRP A 86 -2.82 -2.50 -10.15
N TYR A 87 -2.89 -1.44 -9.34
CA TYR A 87 -4.16 -0.80 -9.01
C TYR A 87 -4.84 -0.24 -10.26
N TRP A 88 -4.09 0.48 -11.10
CA TRP A 88 -4.62 1.08 -12.33
C TRP A 88 -5.15 0.06 -13.35
N ASN A 89 -4.57 -1.14 -13.38
CA ASN A 89 -4.93 -2.17 -14.36
C ASN A 89 -5.93 -3.21 -13.84
N THR A 90 -6.17 -3.27 -12.53
CA THR A 90 -6.97 -4.36 -11.92
C THR A 90 -8.07 -3.90 -10.98
N GLN A 91 -7.99 -2.68 -10.43
CA GLN A 91 -9.00 -2.15 -9.52
C GLN A 91 -9.87 -1.14 -10.27
N ASN A 92 -11.19 -1.38 -10.28
CA ASN A 92 -12.15 -0.37 -10.71
C ASN A 92 -12.27 0.64 -9.57
N GLY A 93 -11.85 1.88 -9.83
CA GLY A 93 -11.83 2.96 -8.83
C GLY A 93 -13.17 3.25 -8.19
#